data_AF-A0A920W741-F1
#
_entry.id   AF-A0A920W741-F1
#
_cell.length_a   1.000
_cell.length_b   1.000
_cell.length_c   1.000
_cell.angle_alpha   90.00
_cell.angle_beta   90.00
_cell.angle_gamma   90.00
#
_symmetry.space_group_name_H-M   'P 1'
#
loop_
_entity.id
_entity.type
_entity.pdbx_description
1 polymer ?
#
loop_
_entity_poly.entity_id
_entity_poly.type
_entity_poly.pdbx_seq_one_letter_code
_entity_poly.pdbx_strand_id
1 'polypeptide(L)'
;MLSTLVPVQELDREPSSCPLLFTWNGTRFEFLTDFLGGGEMGYWHGPDHYNTPDPVEYVRIPGDRLQPRDGQLELRITNELEEVIFFDHLSLISVSHPNDITVYPNEGQTVPPKPHRLHGVRDIRTAVRVFNDKGTDMTERVAALDRRYPDEFGLKPFRGYAESHTLTVDLGPRDNEAITLLLTGWTNYAFSSDNVAAHQAGLTPSLPVLQIKNGVGNWRDAVEIGIPVGRPKDNRR
;
A
#
# COMPACT_ATOMS: atom_id res chain seq x y z
N MET A 1 15.14 34.25 25.16
CA MET A 1 15.16 33.66 23.80
C MET A 1 13.76 33.81 23.24
N LEU A 2 13.56 34.67 22.25
CA LEU A 2 12.27 34.82 21.58
C LEU A 2 12.13 33.65 20.60
N SER A 3 11.39 32.61 21.00
CA SER A 3 10.89 31.60 20.08
C SER A 3 9.72 32.22 19.32
N THR A 4 10.02 33.04 18.32
CA THR A 4 8.99 33.60 17.46
C THR A 4 8.43 32.45 16.63
N LEU A 5 7.19 32.06 16.89
CA LEU A 5 6.44 31.14 16.04
C LEU A 5 6.24 31.84 14.70
N VAL A 6 6.82 31.28 13.63
CA VAL A 6 6.64 31.77 12.26
C VAL A 6 5.55 30.90 11.63
N PRO A 7 4.34 31.45 11.39
CA PRO A 7 3.33 30.74 10.62
C PRO A 7 3.79 30.68 9.16
N VAL A 8 4.13 29.49 8.68
CA VAL A 8 4.36 29.23 7.26
C VAL A 8 3.06 28.69 6.69
N GLN A 9 2.39 29.49 5.87
CA GLN A 9 1.24 29.02 5.11
C GLN A 9 1.75 28.36 3.83
N GLU A 10 1.77 27.03 3.83
CA GLU A 10 2.02 26.24 2.63
C GLU A 10 0.78 26.36 1.73
N LEU A 11 0.98 26.82 0.50
CA LEU A 11 -0.06 26.76 -0.53
C LEU A 11 -0.18 25.31 -0.97
N ASP A 12 -1.30 24.67 -0.64
CA ASP A 12 -1.63 23.32 -1.07
C ASP A 12 -1.74 23.30 -2.61
N ARG A 13 -0.74 22.69 -3.25
CA ARG A 13 -0.69 22.50 -4.70
C ARG A 13 -0.77 21.02 -5.09
N GLU A 14 -0.90 20.10 -4.14
CA GLU A 14 -0.88 18.66 -4.42
C GLU A 14 -1.86 17.86 -3.54
N PRO A 15 -2.94 17.30 -4.12
CA PRO A 15 -3.79 16.33 -3.42
C PRO A 15 -3.34 14.84 -3.56
N SER A 16 -2.37 14.53 -4.44
CA SER A 16 -1.44 13.38 -4.48
C SER A 16 -0.66 13.46 -5.81
N SER A 17 0.28 12.54 -6.04
CA SER A 17 1.26 12.56 -7.15
C SER A 17 1.05 11.49 -8.24
N CYS A 18 1.02 10.22 -7.84
CA CYS A 18 1.29 9.09 -8.74
C CYS A 18 0.40 8.94 -10.00
N PRO A 19 0.93 8.42 -11.13
CA PRO A 19 0.15 8.09 -12.33
C PRO A 19 -0.99 7.12 -12.02
N LEU A 20 -2.13 7.33 -12.69
CA LEU A 20 -3.32 6.49 -12.54
C LEU A 20 -3.42 5.49 -13.69
N LEU A 21 -3.64 4.22 -13.37
CA LEU A 21 -3.87 3.16 -14.36
C LEU A 21 -5.36 2.81 -14.45
N PHE A 22 -5.90 2.89 -15.65
CA PHE A 22 -7.25 2.45 -16.00
C PHE A 22 -7.21 1.34 -17.04
N THR A 23 -8.14 0.40 -16.94
CA THR A 23 -8.27 -0.73 -17.88
C THR A 23 -9.69 -0.82 -18.42
N TRP A 24 -9.85 -1.35 -19.64
CA TRP A 24 -11.16 -1.71 -20.18
C TRP A 24 -11.60 -3.07 -19.67
N ASN A 25 -12.73 -3.13 -18.96
CA ASN A 25 -13.24 -4.36 -18.35
C ASN A 25 -14.26 -5.13 -19.21
N GLY A 26 -14.44 -4.72 -20.47
CA GLY A 26 -15.47 -5.27 -21.36
C GLY A 26 -16.70 -4.37 -21.50
N THR A 27 -16.92 -3.44 -20.55
CA THR A 27 -18.11 -2.55 -20.56
C THR A 27 -17.78 -1.07 -20.37
N ARG A 28 -16.77 -0.73 -19.58
CA ARG A 28 -16.29 0.63 -19.35
C ARG A 28 -14.82 0.63 -18.93
N PHE A 29 -14.21 1.81 -18.94
CA PHE A 29 -12.95 2.03 -18.22
C PHE A 29 -13.20 2.06 -16.73
N GLU A 30 -12.27 1.49 -15.98
CA GLU A 30 -12.27 1.48 -14.52
C GLU A 30 -10.88 1.78 -13.96
N PHE A 31 -10.84 2.48 -12.84
CA PHE A 31 -9.61 2.73 -12.11
C PHE A 31 -9.11 1.42 -11.50
N LEU A 32 -7.88 1.03 -11.83
CA LEU A 32 -7.25 -0.16 -11.28
C LEU A 32 -6.46 0.18 -10.01
N THR A 33 -5.48 1.06 -10.16
CA THR A 33 -4.60 1.53 -9.08
C THR A 33 -3.82 2.73 -9.60
N ASP A 34 -3.27 3.51 -8.69
CA ASP A 34 -2.07 4.30 -8.93
C ASP A 34 -0.83 3.45 -8.69
N PHE A 35 0.29 3.86 -9.29
CA PHE A 35 1.55 3.10 -9.29
C PHE A 35 2.74 4.04 -9.40
N LEU A 36 3.95 3.51 -9.23
CA LEU A 36 5.21 4.25 -9.06
C LEU A 36 5.25 5.10 -7.79
N GLY A 37 4.62 4.64 -6.71
CA GLY A 37 4.69 5.33 -5.41
C GLY A 37 6.10 5.41 -4.84
N GLY A 38 6.96 4.46 -5.19
CA GLY A 38 8.39 4.50 -4.87
C GLY A 38 9.26 5.25 -5.88
N GLY A 39 8.71 5.58 -7.05
CA GLY A 39 9.46 6.13 -8.19
C GLY A 39 9.63 7.64 -8.17
N GLU A 40 9.21 8.32 -7.10
CA GLU A 40 9.35 9.77 -6.96
C GLU A 40 10.81 10.21 -7.14
N MET A 41 11.05 11.30 -7.87
CA MET A 41 12.40 11.80 -8.15
C MET A 41 12.64 13.15 -7.51
N GLY A 42 13.78 13.32 -6.86
CA GLY A 42 14.22 14.61 -6.34
C GLY A 42 13.58 15.01 -5.02
N TYR A 43 12.98 14.05 -4.29
CA TYR A 43 12.50 14.28 -2.94
C TYR A 43 13.70 14.61 -2.03
N TRP A 44 13.64 15.75 -1.36
CA TRP A 44 14.74 16.26 -0.56
C TRP A 44 14.60 15.79 0.90
N HIS A 45 15.55 14.97 1.37
CA HIS A 45 15.59 14.54 2.77
C HIS A 45 16.37 15.50 3.66
N GLY A 46 17.33 16.23 3.10
CA GLY A 46 18.19 17.15 3.85
C GLY A 46 19.37 17.66 3.02
N PRO A 47 20.22 18.55 3.58
CA PRO A 47 21.39 19.08 2.87
C PRO A 47 22.20 17.96 2.18
N ASP A 48 22.41 18.11 0.88
CA ASP A 48 23.10 17.16 -0.01
C ASP A 48 22.53 15.73 -0.05
N HIS A 49 21.32 15.51 0.48
CA HIS A 49 20.68 14.19 0.53
C HIS A 49 19.27 14.24 -0.08
N TYR A 50 19.11 13.51 -1.19
CA TYR A 50 17.85 13.29 -1.87
C TYR A 50 17.46 11.82 -1.79
N ASN A 51 16.20 11.53 -2.03
CA ASN A 51 15.72 10.15 -2.08
C ASN A 51 16.43 9.37 -3.21
N THR A 52 16.48 8.05 -3.03
CA THR A 52 16.82 7.13 -4.12
C THR A 52 15.50 6.58 -4.66
N PRO A 53 15.10 6.93 -5.89
CA PRO A 53 13.86 6.43 -6.47
C PRO A 53 13.90 4.91 -6.65
N ASP A 54 12.75 4.26 -6.46
CA ASP A 54 12.47 2.89 -6.89
C ASP A 54 11.59 2.92 -8.14
N PRO A 55 12.17 3.02 -9.35
CA PRO A 55 11.43 3.29 -10.57
C PRO A 55 10.75 2.04 -11.17
N VAL A 56 10.87 0.86 -10.53
CA VAL A 56 10.38 -0.40 -11.08
C VAL A 56 9.23 -0.93 -10.22
N GLU A 57 8.00 -0.77 -10.72
CA GLU A 57 6.81 -1.33 -10.07
C GLU A 57 6.05 -2.27 -11.00
N TYR A 58 5.56 -3.38 -10.44
CA TYR A 58 4.73 -4.35 -11.15
C TYR A 58 3.32 -4.33 -10.61
N VAL A 59 2.38 -3.84 -11.43
CA VAL A 59 0.97 -3.81 -11.09
C VAL A 59 0.28 -5.08 -11.59
N ARG A 60 -0.38 -5.79 -10.69
CA ARG A 60 -1.24 -6.93 -11.07
C ARG A 60 -2.52 -6.42 -11.73
N ILE A 61 -2.80 -6.91 -12.93
CA ILE A 61 -4.07 -6.72 -13.64
C ILE A 61 -4.84 -8.06 -13.66
N PRO A 62 -5.95 -8.20 -12.92
CA PRO A 62 -6.80 -9.38 -13.00
C PRO A 62 -7.38 -9.57 -14.39
N GLY A 63 -7.56 -10.82 -14.84
CA GLY A 63 -7.99 -11.13 -16.20
C GLY A 63 -9.37 -10.56 -16.55
N ASP A 64 -10.30 -10.56 -15.60
CA ASP A 64 -11.64 -9.97 -15.73
C ASP A 64 -11.63 -8.43 -15.80
N ARG A 65 -10.53 -7.80 -15.39
CA ARG A 65 -10.34 -6.34 -15.37
C ARG A 65 -9.65 -5.81 -16.62
N LEU A 66 -9.19 -6.68 -17.53
CA LEU A 66 -8.58 -6.31 -18.81
C LEU A 66 -9.10 -7.23 -19.93
N GLN A 67 -10.17 -6.77 -20.58
CA GLN A 67 -10.83 -7.50 -21.65
C GLN A 67 -10.51 -6.85 -23.01
N PRO A 68 -10.55 -7.62 -24.11
CA PRO A 68 -10.36 -7.06 -25.43
C PRO A 68 -11.53 -6.15 -25.84
N ARG A 69 -11.22 -5.05 -26.51
CA ARG A 69 -12.15 -4.20 -27.25
C ARG A 69 -11.68 -4.17 -28.70
N ASP A 70 -12.54 -4.62 -29.62
CA ASP A 70 -12.23 -4.69 -31.04
C ASP A 70 -10.90 -5.42 -31.36
N GLY A 71 -10.62 -6.49 -30.59
CA GLY A 71 -9.41 -7.31 -30.74
C GLY A 71 -8.15 -6.75 -30.07
N GLN A 72 -8.24 -5.62 -29.36
CA GLN A 72 -7.10 -4.97 -28.69
C GLN A 72 -7.32 -4.89 -27.18
N LEU A 73 -6.24 -4.96 -26.40
CA LEU A 73 -6.27 -4.65 -24.98
C LEU A 73 -6.06 -3.15 -24.79
N GLU A 74 -6.99 -2.49 -24.10
CA GLU A 74 -6.92 -1.05 -23.86
C GLU A 74 -6.57 -0.76 -22.40
N LEU A 75 -5.46 -0.04 -22.21
CA LEU A 75 -5.01 0.52 -20.94
C LEU A 75 -4.84 2.02 -21.11
N ARG A 76 -5.13 2.80 -20.08
CA ARG A 76 -4.88 4.24 -20.04
C ARG A 76 -4.08 4.56 -18.80
N ILE A 77 -2.95 5.23 -19.00
CA ILE A 77 -2.19 5.84 -17.93
C ILE A 77 -2.47 7.33 -18.02
N THR A 78 -2.96 7.92 -16.93
CA THR A 78 -3.27 9.34 -16.90
C THR A 78 -2.54 10.04 -15.78
N ASN A 79 -2.20 11.31 -16.04
CA ASN A 79 -1.74 12.24 -15.04
C ASN A 79 -2.88 13.23 -14.82
N GLU A 80 -3.55 13.12 -13.68
CA GLU A 80 -4.67 14.01 -13.31
C GLU A 80 -4.23 15.06 -12.28
N LEU A 81 -2.93 15.16 -12.01
CA LEU A 81 -2.32 15.86 -10.89
C LEU A 81 -1.16 16.76 -11.40
N GLU A 82 -0.66 17.68 -10.58
CA GLU A 82 0.36 18.67 -10.98
C GLU A 82 1.79 18.09 -11.05
N GLU A 83 1.97 16.97 -11.75
CA GLU A 83 3.26 16.28 -11.87
C GLU A 83 3.81 16.20 -13.30
N VAL A 84 5.09 15.87 -13.43
CA VAL A 84 5.70 15.45 -14.70
C VAL A 84 6.06 13.98 -14.61
N ILE A 85 5.46 13.18 -15.50
CA ILE A 85 5.66 11.72 -15.50
C ILE A 85 6.65 11.33 -16.59
N PHE A 86 7.71 10.62 -16.20
CA PHE A 86 8.70 10.08 -17.11
C PHE A 86 8.59 8.56 -17.17
N PHE A 87 8.27 8.02 -18.34
CA PHE A 87 8.31 6.58 -18.60
C PHE A 87 9.44 6.29 -19.58
N ASP A 88 10.45 5.56 -19.12
CA ASP A 88 11.48 4.99 -20.00
C ASP A 88 10.98 3.69 -20.66
N HIS A 89 10.28 2.86 -19.88
CA HIS A 89 9.80 1.56 -20.34
C HIS A 89 8.45 1.19 -19.73
N LEU A 90 7.53 0.73 -20.58
CA LEU A 90 6.24 0.15 -20.19
C LEU A 90 6.09 -1.21 -20.89
N SER A 91 5.72 -2.23 -20.13
CA SER A 91 5.47 -3.57 -20.67
C SER A 91 4.25 -4.20 -20.04
N LEU A 92 3.45 -4.87 -20.86
CA LEU A 92 2.40 -5.78 -20.40
C LEU A 92 2.95 -7.22 -20.42
N ILE A 93 2.98 -7.87 -19.26
CA ILE A 93 3.51 -9.23 -19.10
C ILE A 93 2.36 -10.18 -18.76
N SER A 94 2.17 -11.21 -19.57
CA SER A 94 1.26 -12.31 -19.26
C SER A 94 1.97 -13.37 -18.43
N VAL A 95 1.38 -13.77 -17.30
CA VAL A 95 1.90 -14.85 -16.46
C VAL A 95 0.99 -16.06 -16.61
N SER A 96 1.46 -17.11 -17.30
CA SER A 96 0.74 -18.38 -17.39
C SER A 96 0.93 -19.19 -16.11
N HIS A 97 -0.15 -19.69 -15.54
CA HIS A 97 -0.14 -20.52 -14.34
C HIS A 97 -1.30 -21.52 -14.36
N PRO A 98 -1.24 -22.63 -13.60
CA PRO A 98 -2.39 -23.51 -13.36
C PRO A 98 -3.64 -22.74 -12.89
N ASN A 99 -4.83 -23.20 -13.30
CA ASN A 99 -6.11 -22.52 -13.01
C ASN A 99 -6.43 -22.40 -11.52
N ASP A 100 -5.82 -23.23 -10.68
CA ASP A 100 -6.00 -23.26 -9.24
C ASP A 100 -4.94 -22.45 -8.47
N ILE A 101 -4.01 -21.80 -9.18
CA ILE A 101 -3.05 -20.85 -8.62
C ILE A 101 -3.52 -19.43 -8.93
N THR A 102 -3.40 -18.53 -7.96
CA THR A 102 -3.46 -17.08 -8.19
C THR A 102 -2.07 -16.51 -7.97
N VAL A 103 -1.61 -15.63 -8.85
CA VAL A 103 -0.30 -14.98 -8.76
C VAL A 103 -0.43 -13.55 -8.26
N TYR A 104 0.36 -13.18 -7.24
CA TYR A 104 0.46 -11.83 -6.70
C TYR A 104 1.91 -11.32 -6.74
N PRO A 105 2.14 -10.05 -7.11
CA PRO A 105 3.42 -9.40 -6.88
C PRO A 105 3.65 -9.16 -5.38
N ASN A 106 4.91 -9.15 -4.96
CA ASN A 106 5.30 -8.65 -3.65
C ASN A 106 5.36 -7.11 -3.70
N GLU A 107 4.20 -6.46 -3.65
CA GLU A 107 4.07 -4.99 -3.61
C GLU A 107 4.36 -4.43 -2.21
N GLY A 108 4.61 -3.12 -2.12
CA GLY A 108 4.89 -2.39 -0.88
C GLY A 108 6.29 -1.78 -0.86
N GLN A 109 6.37 -0.49 -0.57
CA GLN A 109 7.62 0.27 -0.59
C GLN A 109 8.48 -0.03 0.64
N THR A 110 9.74 -0.36 0.41
CA THR A 110 10.78 -0.57 1.43
C THR A 110 12.00 0.29 1.13
N VAL A 111 12.84 0.53 2.12
CA VAL A 111 14.12 1.24 1.94
C VAL A 111 15.23 0.39 2.56
N PRO A 112 16.13 -0.23 1.75
CA PRO A 112 16.20 -0.15 0.29
C PRO A 112 15.04 -0.90 -0.40
N PRO A 113 14.82 -0.63 -1.70
CA PRO A 113 13.86 -1.39 -2.51
C PRO A 113 14.06 -2.89 -2.44
N LYS A 114 12.96 -3.63 -2.31
CA LYS A 114 13.00 -5.10 -2.28
C LYS A 114 13.04 -5.67 -3.70
N PRO A 115 13.76 -6.79 -3.93
CA PRO A 115 13.76 -7.44 -5.23
C PRO A 115 12.36 -7.85 -5.68
N HIS A 116 12.09 -7.73 -6.98
CA HIS A 116 10.85 -8.22 -7.57
C HIS A 116 10.66 -9.71 -7.28
N ARG A 117 9.48 -10.07 -6.81
CA ARG A 117 9.09 -11.45 -6.56
C ARG A 117 7.60 -11.65 -6.81
N LEU A 118 7.27 -12.76 -7.46
CA LEU A 118 5.88 -13.24 -7.60
C LEU A 118 5.61 -14.35 -6.59
N HIS A 119 4.40 -14.34 -6.04
CA HIS A 119 3.87 -15.34 -5.13
C HIS A 119 2.70 -16.05 -5.81
N GLY A 120 2.90 -17.31 -6.19
CA GLY A 120 1.82 -18.21 -6.55
C GLY A 120 1.19 -18.79 -5.30
N VAL A 121 -0.12 -18.60 -5.13
CA VAL A 121 -0.87 -19.06 -3.96
C VAL A 121 -2.05 -19.92 -4.39
N ARG A 122 -2.42 -20.88 -3.54
CA ARG A 122 -3.58 -21.77 -3.66
C ARG A 122 -4.41 -21.64 -2.40
N ASP A 123 -5.68 -22.05 -2.47
CA ASP A 123 -6.56 -22.15 -1.31
C ASP A 123 -6.56 -20.89 -0.43
N ILE A 124 -6.72 -19.71 -1.04
CA ILE A 124 -6.74 -18.44 -0.30
C ILE A 124 -7.88 -18.48 0.71
N ARG A 125 -7.56 -18.28 2.00
CA ARG A 125 -8.53 -18.26 3.10
C ARG A 125 -8.49 -16.91 3.80
N THR A 126 -9.64 -16.44 4.26
CA THR A 126 -9.69 -15.35 5.23
C THR A 126 -9.14 -15.82 6.58
N ALA A 127 -8.68 -14.88 7.39
CA ALA A 127 -8.32 -15.16 8.78
C ALA A 127 -9.53 -15.74 9.55
N VAL A 128 -9.26 -16.58 10.55
CA VAL A 128 -10.32 -17.19 11.37
C VAL A 128 -10.92 -16.15 12.29
N ARG A 129 -10.06 -15.38 12.97
CA ARG A 129 -10.45 -14.20 13.74
C ARG A 129 -9.40 -13.12 13.65
N VAL A 130 -9.81 -11.86 13.72
CA VAL A 130 -8.90 -10.72 13.84
C VAL A 130 -9.37 -9.84 14.97
N PHE A 131 -8.45 -9.39 15.82
CA PHE A 131 -8.74 -8.50 16.94
C PHE A 131 -7.89 -7.24 16.88
N ASN A 132 -8.46 -6.09 17.23
CA ASN A 132 -7.66 -4.89 17.46
C ASN A 132 -6.98 -4.91 18.84
N ASP A 133 -6.18 -3.89 19.13
CA ASP A 133 -5.50 -3.66 20.41
C ASP A 133 -6.45 -3.49 21.62
N LYS A 134 -7.74 -3.23 21.36
CA LYS A 134 -8.79 -3.12 22.37
C LYS A 134 -9.54 -4.44 22.63
N GLY A 135 -9.21 -5.50 21.88
CA GLY A 135 -9.89 -6.79 21.94
C GLY A 135 -11.22 -6.84 21.18
N THR A 136 -11.55 -5.81 20.40
CA THR A 136 -12.74 -5.82 19.52
C THR A 136 -12.49 -6.77 18.35
N ASP A 137 -13.49 -7.59 18.01
CA ASP A 137 -13.43 -8.46 16.84
C ASP A 137 -13.58 -7.64 15.54
N MET A 138 -12.54 -7.68 14.72
CA MET A 138 -12.41 -6.99 13.42
C MET A 138 -12.54 -7.95 12.24
N THR A 139 -12.92 -9.21 12.44
CA THR A 139 -12.91 -10.25 11.39
C THR A 139 -13.72 -9.85 10.17
N GLU A 140 -14.94 -9.34 10.37
CA GLU A 140 -15.77 -8.86 9.26
C GLU A 140 -15.18 -7.66 8.53
N ARG A 141 -14.41 -6.80 9.22
CA ARG A 141 -13.79 -5.59 8.65
C ARG A 141 -12.60 -5.91 7.75
N VAL A 142 -12.06 -7.12 7.80
CA VAL A 142 -10.90 -7.55 7.00
C VAL A 142 -11.20 -8.76 6.11
N ALA A 143 -12.42 -9.29 6.16
CA ALA A 143 -12.83 -10.46 5.39
C ALA A 143 -13.00 -10.19 3.90
N ALA A 144 -13.19 -8.93 3.50
CA ALA A 144 -13.43 -8.56 2.11
C ALA A 144 -12.85 -7.17 1.79
N LEU A 145 -12.60 -6.93 0.51
CA LEU A 145 -12.18 -5.63 -0.02
C LEU A 145 -13.42 -4.81 -0.40
N ASP A 146 -14.18 -4.37 0.59
CA ASP A 146 -15.48 -3.68 0.41
C ASP A 146 -15.47 -2.23 0.90
N ARG A 147 -14.27 -1.65 1.03
CA ARG A 147 -14.00 -0.30 1.56
C ARG A 147 -14.46 -0.08 3.00
N ARG A 148 -14.75 -1.15 3.75
CA ARG A 148 -14.79 -1.10 5.21
C ARG A 148 -13.41 -1.45 5.72
N TYR A 149 -12.95 -0.72 6.73
CA TYR A 149 -11.64 -0.92 7.32
C TYR A 149 -11.76 -1.01 8.84
N PRO A 150 -10.78 -1.61 9.53
CA PRO A 150 -10.55 -1.36 10.94
C PRO A 150 -10.15 0.10 11.14
N ASP A 151 -11.01 0.89 11.80
CA ASP A 151 -10.90 2.36 11.92
C ASP A 151 -11.08 2.85 13.37
N GLU A 152 -11.04 1.94 14.35
CA GLU A 152 -11.26 2.23 15.77
C GLU A 152 -10.02 2.78 16.50
N PHE A 153 -8.91 3.00 15.80
CA PHE A 153 -7.68 3.58 16.39
C PHE A 153 -7.83 5.08 16.61
N GLY A 154 -7.17 5.61 17.64
CA GLY A 154 -7.16 7.05 17.89
C GLY A 154 -6.42 7.80 16.79
N LEU A 155 -6.91 8.98 16.40
CA LEU A 155 -6.19 9.88 15.50
C LEU A 155 -5.34 10.87 16.31
N LYS A 156 -4.18 11.23 15.79
CA LYS A 156 -3.39 12.36 16.32
C LYS A 156 -3.84 13.65 15.63
N PRO A 157 -3.54 14.84 16.20
CA PRO A 157 -3.98 16.12 15.63
C PRO A 157 -3.23 16.52 14.34
N PHE A 158 -2.42 15.63 13.77
CA PHE A 158 -1.67 15.82 12.53
C PHE A 158 -2.23 14.84 11.50
N ARG A 159 -2.54 15.31 10.30
CA ARG A 159 -3.10 14.45 9.25
C ARG A 159 -2.10 13.34 8.90
N GLY A 160 -2.61 12.13 8.67
CA GLY A 160 -1.80 10.94 8.39
C GLY A 160 -1.20 10.28 9.64
N TYR A 161 -1.40 10.85 10.85
CA TYR A 161 -0.93 10.26 12.10
C TYR A 161 -2.08 9.65 12.92
N ALA A 162 -1.83 8.46 13.42
CA ALA A 162 -2.70 7.74 14.35
C ALA A 162 -1.94 7.33 15.60
N GLU A 163 -2.67 6.94 16.64
CA GLU A 163 -2.12 6.23 17.78
C GLU A 163 -1.60 4.86 17.35
N SER A 164 -0.59 4.35 18.06
CA SER A 164 -0.11 2.99 17.85
C SER A 164 -1.27 2.01 18.05
N HIS A 165 -1.48 1.14 17.07
CA HIS A 165 -2.55 0.16 17.07
C HIS A 165 -2.06 -1.13 16.43
N THR A 166 -2.77 -2.22 16.70
CA THR A 166 -2.39 -3.55 16.17
C THR A 166 -3.61 -4.29 15.70
N LEU A 167 -3.44 -5.15 14.70
CA LEU A 167 -4.38 -6.20 14.36
C LEU A 167 -3.72 -7.55 14.63
N THR A 168 -4.26 -8.30 15.60
CA THR A 168 -3.84 -9.66 15.88
C THR A 168 -4.66 -10.62 15.02
N VAL A 169 -3.99 -11.32 14.10
CA VAL A 169 -4.61 -12.23 13.16
C VAL A 169 -4.47 -13.67 13.65
N ASP A 170 -5.59 -14.32 13.98
CA ASP A 170 -5.67 -15.75 14.25
C ASP A 170 -5.90 -16.50 12.93
N LEU A 171 -4.91 -17.31 12.56
CA LEU A 171 -4.95 -18.12 11.34
C LEU A 171 -5.65 -19.47 11.55
N GLY A 172 -6.00 -19.84 12.79
CA GLY A 172 -6.46 -21.17 13.16
C GLY A 172 -5.35 -22.24 13.07
N PRO A 173 -5.70 -23.52 13.24
CA PRO A 173 -4.76 -24.63 13.05
C PRO A 173 -4.20 -24.64 11.62
N ARG A 174 -2.89 -24.84 11.49
CA ARG A 174 -2.19 -24.91 10.20
C ARG A 174 -1.22 -26.09 10.19
N ASP A 175 -1.33 -26.89 9.14
CA ASP A 175 -0.48 -28.07 8.92
C ASP A 175 0.76 -27.75 8.05
N ASN A 176 0.82 -26.54 7.49
CA ASN A 176 1.88 -26.10 6.57
C ASN A 176 2.97 -25.31 7.30
N GLU A 177 4.23 -25.63 6.98
CA GLU A 177 5.41 -24.90 7.49
C GLU A 177 5.60 -23.50 6.86
N ALA A 178 5.06 -23.28 5.65
CA ALA A 178 5.16 -22.01 4.94
C ALA A 178 3.79 -21.36 4.75
N ILE A 179 3.63 -20.15 5.30
CA ILE A 179 2.41 -19.34 5.21
C ILE A 179 2.72 -18.08 4.40
N THR A 180 1.92 -17.84 3.35
CA THR A 180 1.92 -16.56 2.64
C THR A 180 0.76 -15.71 3.15
N LEU A 181 1.08 -14.56 3.73
CA LEU A 181 0.08 -13.57 4.11
C LEU A 181 -0.13 -12.60 2.95
N LEU A 182 -1.35 -12.54 2.43
CA LEU A 182 -1.74 -11.56 1.42
C LEU A 182 -2.35 -10.35 2.14
N LEU A 183 -1.69 -9.20 2.02
CA LEU A 183 -2.14 -7.94 2.59
C LEU A 183 -2.50 -6.98 1.47
N THR A 184 -3.71 -6.43 1.54
CA THR A 184 -4.12 -5.31 0.69
C THR A 184 -4.31 -4.10 1.59
N GLY A 185 -3.62 -3.02 1.26
CA GLY A 185 -3.72 -1.75 1.96
C GLY A 185 -3.47 -0.60 1.02
N TRP A 186 -3.52 0.60 1.57
CA TRP A 186 -3.22 1.86 0.93
C TRP A 186 -2.73 2.83 2.02
N THR A 187 -2.07 3.91 1.64
CA THR A 187 -1.54 4.88 2.61
C THR A 187 -2.16 6.24 2.39
N ASN A 188 -2.71 6.81 3.46
CA ASN A 188 -3.09 8.22 3.48
C ASN A 188 -1.89 9.05 3.96
N TYR A 189 -1.10 9.56 3.01
CA TYR A 189 0.13 10.27 3.34
C TYR A 189 -0.13 11.57 4.12
N ALA A 190 0.73 11.81 5.11
CA ALA A 190 0.85 13.11 5.77
C ALA A 190 1.56 14.10 4.84
N PHE A 191 1.27 15.39 4.99
CA PHE A 191 1.87 16.43 4.16
C PHE A 191 3.16 16.95 4.82
N SER A 192 4.00 17.64 4.06
CA SER A 192 5.27 18.19 4.56
C SER A 192 5.07 19.07 5.80
N SER A 193 4.11 20.00 5.78
CA SER A 193 3.75 20.80 6.94
C SER A 193 3.23 19.97 8.14
N ASP A 194 2.40 18.95 7.90
CA ASP A 194 1.92 18.02 8.93
C ASP A 194 3.10 17.25 9.57
N ASN A 195 4.03 16.75 8.75
CA ASN A 195 5.21 16.01 9.19
C ASN A 195 6.15 16.91 10.01
N VAL A 196 6.39 18.15 9.58
CA VAL A 196 7.21 19.12 10.34
C VAL A 196 6.54 19.46 11.67
N ALA A 197 5.23 19.72 11.67
CA ALA A 197 4.49 20.02 12.90
C ALA A 197 4.47 18.83 13.87
N ALA A 198 4.27 17.61 13.36
CA ALA A 198 4.35 16.39 14.14
C ALA A 198 5.75 16.18 14.74
N HIS A 199 6.80 16.40 13.95
CA HIS A 199 8.19 16.31 14.41
C HIS A 199 8.50 17.35 15.50
N GLN A 200 8.07 18.60 15.34
CA GLN A 200 8.22 19.65 16.36
C GLN A 200 7.46 19.32 17.66
N ALA A 201 6.37 18.56 17.55
CA ALA A 201 5.63 18.03 18.70
C ALA A 201 6.25 16.75 19.29
N GLY A 202 7.41 16.30 18.79
CA GLY A 202 8.12 15.12 19.28
C GLY A 202 7.57 13.78 18.77
N LEU A 203 6.73 13.79 17.73
CA LEU A 203 6.24 12.58 17.10
C LEU A 203 7.21 12.10 16.02
N THR A 204 7.40 10.78 15.95
CA THR A 204 8.17 10.11 14.89
C THR A 204 7.27 9.05 14.26
N PRO A 205 7.08 9.05 12.93
CA PRO A 205 6.31 8.00 12.26
C PRO A 205 7.06 6.67 12.37
N SER A 206 6.31 5.57 12.36
CA SER A 206 6.86 4.21 12.32
C SER A 206 6.24 3.44 11.17
N LEU A 207 7.04 2.61 10.52
CA LEU A 207 6.56 1.74 9.44
C LEU A 207 5.69 0.62 10.03
N PRO A 208 4.73 0.08 9.25
CA PRO A 208 4.03 -1.14 9.63
C PRO A 208 5.01 -2.28 9.89
N VAL A 209 4.85 -2.97 11.02
CA VAL A 209 5.66 -4.12 11.41
C VAL A 209 4.80 -5.37 11.40
N LEU A 210 5.28 -6.43 10.74
CA LEU A 210 4.67 -7.75 10.85
C LEU A 210 5.40 -8.56 11.92
N GLN A 211 4.66 -9.03 12.91
CA GLN A 211 5.18 -9.91 13.97
C GLN A 211 4.51 -11.28 13.91
N ILE A 212 5.25 -12.31 14.33
CA ILE A 212 4.76 -13.67 14.50
C ILE A 212 4.99 -14.15 15.92
N LYS A 213 4.04 -14.93 16.43
CA LYS A 213 4.17 -15.59 17.73
C LYS A 213 5.01 -16.85 17.59
N ASN A 214 6.08 -16.98 18.37
CA ASN A 214 6.92 -18.18 18.37
C ASN A 214 6.27 -19.33 19.18
N GLY A 215 6.87 -20.53 19.15
CA GLY A 215 6.33 -21.71 19.84
C GLY A 215 6.26 -21.61 21.37
N VAL A 216 6.88 -20.59 21.98
CA VAL A 216 6.85 -20.31 23.43
C VAL A 216 5.84 -19.18 23.75
N GLY A 217 5.24 -18.58 22.73
CA GLY A 217 4.20 -17.57 22.88
C GLY A 217 4.68 -16.10 22.80
N ASN A 218 5.95 -15.85 22.50
CA ASN A 218 6.48 -14.49 22.38
C ASN A 218 6.35 -13.97 20.94
N TRP A 219 6.03 -12.68 20.80
CA TRP A 219 6.04 -11.98 19.52
C TRP A 219 7.47 -11.64 19.12
N ARG A 220 7.77 -11.80 17.83
CA ARG A 220 9.02 -11.35 17.21
C ARG A 220 8.72 -10.80 15.82
N ASP A 221 9.53 -9.87 15.36
CA ASP A 221 9.45 -9.36 14.00
C ASP A 221 9.68 -10.49 13.00
N ALA A 222 8.90 -10.48 11.91
CA ALA A 222 8.91 -11.50 10.88
C ALA A 222 9.74 -11.03 9.67
N VAL A 223 9.05 -10.54 8.65
CA VAL A 223 9.66 -9.97 7.44
C VAL A 223 9.25 -8.52 7.31
N GLU A 224 10.11 -7.72 6.69
CA GLU A 224 9.75 -6.36 6.29
C GLU A 224 8.66 -6.41 5.22
N ILE A 225 7.51 -5.82 5.52
CA ILE A 225 6.34 -5.78 4.62
C ILE A 225 6.32 -4.52 3.76
N GLY A 226 6.98 -3.45 4.21
CA GLY A 226 6.92 -2.13 3.60
C GLY A 226 5.61 -1.40 3.87
N ILE A 227 5.50 -0.21 3.28
CA ILE A 227 4.25 0.58 3.28
C ILE A 227 3.45 0.23 2.02
N PRO A 228 2.14 -0.03 2.12
CA PRO A 228 1.29 -0.16 0.94
C PRO A 228 1.18 1.20 0.24
N VAL A 229 1.72 1.30 -0.96
CA VAL A 229 1.67 2.54 -1.74
C VAL A 229 0.31 2.71 -2.40
N GLY A 230 -0.04 3.98 -2.63
CA GLY A 230 -1.15 4.36 -3.48
C GLY A 230 -2.49 4.52 -2.78
N ARG A 231 -3.53 4.69 -3.59
CA ARG A 231 -4.93 4.94 -3.26
C ARG A 231 -5.71 3.64 -3.07
N PRO A 232 -6.89 3.69 -2.41
CA PRO A 232 -7.76 2.52 -2.30
C PRO A 232 -8.09 1.95 -3.68
N LYS A 233 -7.62 0.72 -3.95
CA LYS A 233 -7.89 0.00 -5.20
C LYS A 233 -9.39 -0.29 -5.33
N ASP A 234 -9.96 -0.08 -6.53
CA ASP A 234 -11.36 -0.40 -6.79
C ASP A 234 -11.52 -1.91 -7.01
N ASN A 235 -11.92 -2.63 -5.97
CA ASN A 235 -12.15 -4.06 -6.03
C ASN A 235 -13.65 -4.33 -5.98
N ARG A 236 -14.26 -4.62 -7.14
CA ARG A 236 -15.56 -5.29 -7.15
C ARG A 236 -15.32 -6.79 -6.94
N ARG A 237 -16.24 -7.42 -6.20
CA ARG A 237 -16.35 -8.88 -6.13
C ARG A 237 -16.82 -9.44 -7.46
#